data_AF-A0A7C5H5U5-F1
#
_entry.id   AF-A0A7C5H5U5-F1
#
_cell.length_a   1.000
_cell.length_b   1.000
_cell.length_c   1.000
_cell.angle_alpha   90.00
_cell.angle_beta   90.00
_cell.angle_gamma   90.00
#
_symmetry.space_group_name_H-M   'P 1'
#
loop_
_entity.id
_entity.type
_entity.pdbx_description
1 polymer ?
#
loop_
_entity_poly.entity_id
_entity_poly.type
_entity_poly.pdbx_seq_one_letter_code
_entity_poly.pdbx_strand_id
1 'polypeptide(L)'
;MSNKEKVLHAIVVMIGAFMAILDTTIVDVALPKMIAPLHTDLYGIQWVVTAYMISSAVLLPLIEYIESRLGLKNMFVIGIGLFTGASYLCGTSHSLSEIIVFRTVQGAAEALIMVSAQA
;
A
#
# COMPACT_ATOMS: atom_id res chain seq x y z
N MET A 1 22.26 6.66 -19.27
CA MET A 1 20.86 7.12 -19.36
C MET A 1 20.81 8.50 -19.97
N SER A 2 20.12 8.60 -21.11
CA SER A 2 19.73 9.86 -21.72
C SER A 2 18.84 10.66 -20.78
N ASN A 3 18.83 12.00 -20.90
CA ASN A 3 18.04 12.87 -20.02
C ASN A 3 16.53 12.52 -20.05
N LYS A 4 16.04 12.03 -21.20
CA LYS A 4 14.65 11.56 -21.37
C LYS A 4 14.36 10.30 -20.54
N GLU A 5 15.32 9.39 -20.42
CA GLU A 5 15.16 8.15 -19.65
C GLU A 5 15.13 8.44 -18.15
N LYS A 6 15.94 9.40 -17.66
CA LYS A 6 15.93 9.83 -16.25
C LYS A 6 14.57 10.42 -15.86
N VAL A 7 14.03 11.29 -16.72
CA VAL A 7 12.71 11.89 -16.52
C VAL A 7 11.61 10.83 -16.52
N LEU A 8 11.66 9.86 -17.44
CA LEU A 8 10.68 8.77 -17.47
C LEU A 8 10.70 7.93 -16.18
N HIS A 9 11.88 7.57 -15.68
CA HIS A 9 12.00 6.82 -14.43
C HIS A 9 11.43 7.61 -13.24
N ALA A 10 11.78 8.89 -13.12
CA ALA A 10 11.29 9.75 -12.06
C ALA A 10 9.76 9.85 -12.08
N ILE A 11 9.15 10.02 -13.26
CA ILE A 11 7.68 10.06 -13.40
C ILE A 11 7.04 8.75 -12.93
N VAL A 12 7.58 7.60 -13.33
CA VAL A 12 7.04 6.29 -12.94
C VAL A 12 7.09 6.10 -11.42
N VAL A 13 8.23 6.43 -10.79
CA VAL A 13 8.39 6.33 -9.33
C VAL A 13 7.45 7.27 -8.60
N MET A 14 7.35 8.52 -9.06
CA MET A 14 6.44 9.51 -8.46
C MET A 14 4.97 9.09 -8.55
N ILE A 15 4.54 8.51 -9.68
CA ILE A 15 3.17 8.00 -9.84
C ILE A 15 2.92 6.86 -8.84
N GLY A 16 3.87 5.95 -8.65
CA GLY A 16 3.75 4.86 -7.68
C GLY A 16 3.62 5.37 -6.24
N ALA A 17 4.48 6.30 -5.83
CA ALA A 17 4.41 6.92 -4.51
C ALA A 17 3.11 7.71 -4.30
N PHE A 18 2.68 8.46 -5.32
CA PHE A 18 1.41 9.18 -5.30
C PHE A 18 0.21 8.24 -5.17
N MET A 19 0.21 7.12 -5.88
CA MET A 19 -0.84 6.10 -5.78
C MET A 19 -0.95 5.54 -4.35
N ALA A 20 0.18 5.25 -3.70
CA ALA A 20 0.21 4.77 -2.32
C ALA A 20 -0.41 5.79 -1.35
N ILE A 21 -0.05 7.07 -1.47
CA ILE A 21 -0.63 8.14 -0.64
C ILE A 21 -2.13 8.27 -0.92
N LEU A 22 -2.54 8.28 -2.19
CA LEU A 22 -3.94 8.42 -2.56
C LEU A 22 -4.82 7.33 -1.96
N ASP A 23 -4.36 6.09 -1.89
CA ASP A 23 -5.13 4.96 -1.34
C ASP A 23 -5.54 5.18 0.11
N THR A 24 -4.63 5.69 0.95
CA THR A 24 -4.95 6.02 2.35
C THR A 24 -6.08 7.04 2.44
N THR A 25 -6.02 8.09 1.62
CA THR A 25 -7.04 9.14 1.59
C THR A 25 -8.40 8.67 1.06
N ILE A 26 -8.40 7.79 0.04
CA ILE A 26 -9.62 7.24 -0.54
C ILE A 26 -10.37 6.41 0.51
N VAL A 27 -9.64 5.58 1.26
CA VAL A 27 -10.28 4.73 2.27
C VAL A 27 -10.83 5.56 3.41
N ASP A 28 -10.12 6.57 3.90
CA ASP A 28 -10.64 7.45 4.96
C ASP A 28 -11.99 8.10 4.58
N VAL A 29 -12.14 8.52 3.32
CA VAL A 29 -13.40 9.05 2.80
C VAL A 29 -14.49 7.98 2.67
N ALA A 30 -14.11 6.73 2.41
CA ALA A 30 -15.02 5.62 2.20
C ALA A 30 -15.40 4.87 3.49
N LEU A 31 -14.61 4.98 4.57
CA LEU A 31 -14.81 4.25 5.83
C LEU A 31 -16.26 4.34 6.36
N PRO A 32 -16.90 5.53 6.46
CA PRO A 32 -18.27 5.61 6.98
C PRO A 32 -19.28 4.83 6.14
N LYS A 33 -19.01 4.67 4.84
CA LYS A 33 -19.87 3.94 3.89
C LYS A 33 -19.68 2.42 3.97
N MET A 34 -18.57 1.96 4.54
CA MET A 34 -18.25 0.53 4.70
C MET A 34 -18.89 -0.11 5.94
N ILE A 35 -19.33 0.70 6.91
CA ILE A 35 -19.88 0.24 8.19
C ILE A 35 -21.10 -0.69 8.01
N ALA A 36 -22.10 -0.23 7.25
CA ALA A 36 -23.34 -0.98 7.05
C ALA A 36 -23.14 -2.26 6.21
N PRO A 37 -22.43 -2.23 5.05
CA PRO A 37 -22.17 -3.45 4.27
C PRO A 37 -21.36 -4.52 5.00
N LEU A 38 -20.39 -4.12 5.84
CA LEU A 38 -19.54 -5.04 6.58
C LEU A 38 -20.12 -5.45 7.94
N HIS A 39 -21.32 -4.98 8.29
CA HIS A 39 -21.98 -5.25 9.57
C HIS A 39 -21.08 -4.96 10.78
N THR A 40 -20.32 -3.88 10.72
CA THR A 40 -19.38 -3.45 11.77
C THR A 40 -19.86 -2.17 12.45
N ASP A 41 -19.20 -1.78 13.53
CA ASP A 41 -19.30 -0.47 14.16
C ASP A 41 -18.09 0.43 13.82
N LEU A 42 -18.08 1.64 14.40
CA LEU A 42 -16.97 2.60 14.24
C LEU A 42 -15.64 2.04 14.75
N TYR A 43 -15.67 1.23 15.80
CA TYR A 43 -14.45 0.64 16.35
C TYR A 43 -13.85 -0.39 15.39
N GLY A 44 -14.68 -1.31 14.88
CA GLY A 44 -14.25 -2.31 13.91
C GLY A 44 -13.75 -1.69 12.60
N ILE A 45 -14.45 -0.69 12.07
CA ILE A 45 -14.02 -0.08 10.79
C ILE A 45 -12.69 0.68 10.92
N GLN A 46 -12.37 1.22 12.10
CA GLN A 46 -11.10 1.91 12.32
C GLN A 46 -9.89 0.99 12.18
N TRP A 47 -10.04 -0.31 12.48
CA TRP A 47 -9.00 -1.32 12.28
C TRP A 47 -8.58 -1.47 10.82
N VAL A 48 -9.43 -1.12 9.84
CA VAL A 48 -9.10 -1.16 8.41
C VAL A 48 -7.93 -0.24 8.06
N VAL A 49 -7.83 0.92 8.72
CA VAL A 49 -6.72 1.88 8.53
C VAL A 49 -5.59 1.59 9.51
N THR A 50 -5.90 1.27 10.77
CA THR A 50 -4.88 0.94 11.76
C THR A 50 -4.02 -0.26 11.35
N ALA A 51 -4.63 -1.33 10.84
CA ALA A 51 -3.89 -2.51 10.41
C ALA A 51 -2.97 -2.24 9.21
N TYR A 52 -3.40 -1.37 8.29
CA TYR A 52 -2.56 -0.90 7.18
C TYR A 52 -1.34 -0.13 7.70
N MET A 53 -1.55 0.88 8.56
CA MET A 53 -0.48 1.72 9.08
C MET A 53 0.51 0.95 9.96
N ILE A 54 0.03 0.01 10.78
CA ILE A 54 0.91 -0.84 11.61
C ILE A 54 1.77 -1.71 10.69
N SER A 55 1.17 -2.31 9.66
CA SER A 55 1.91 -3.15 8.71
C SER A 55 3.00 -2.37 7.99
N SER A 56 2.67 -1.19 7.45
CA SER A 56 3.66 -0.37 6.74
C SER A 56 4.77 0.13 7.67
N ALA A 57 4.43 0.58 8.87
CA ALA A 57 5.41 1.05 9.86
C ALA A 57 6.38 -0.06 10.32
N VAL A 58 5.88 -1.28 10.56
CA VAL A 58 6.71 -2.40 11.03
C VAL A 58 7.60 -2.94 9.91
N LEU A 59 7.12 -2.95 8.68
CA LEU A 59 7.85 -3.51 7.55
C LEU A 59 8.85 -2.54 6.92
N LEU A 60 8.68 -1.23 7.09
CA LEU A 60 9.62 -0.22 6.59
C LEU A 60 11.10 -0.57 6.90
N PRO A 61 11.54 -0.75 8.17
CA PRO A 61 12.95 -1.06 8.47
C PRO A 61 13.40 -2.43 7.95
N LEU A 62 12.49 -3.42 7.90
CA LEU A 62 12.80 -4.74 7.36
C LEU A 62 13.10 -4.66 5.86
N ILE A 63 12.34 -3.83 5.16
CA ILE A 63 12.41 -3.67 3.72
C ILE A 63 13.65 -2.86 3.33
N GLU A 64 14.01 -1.83 4.10
CA GLU A 64 15.30 -1.13 3.97
C GLU A 64 16.49 -2.08 4.08
N TYR A 65 16.45 -3.06 4.98
CA TYR A 65 17.49 -4.09 5.06
C TYR A 65 17.55 -4.99 3.82
N ILE A 66 16.37 -5.44 3.35
CA ILE A 66 16.23 -6.32 2.18
C ILE A 66 16.62 -5.62 0.87
N GLU A 67 16.54 -4.28 0.82
CA GLU A 67 16.93 -3.47 -0.34
C GLU A 67 18.34 -3.76 -0.81
N SER A 68 19.27 -3.93 0.12
CA SER A 68 20.66 -4.28 -0.17
C SER A 68 20.83 -5.60 -0.95
N ARG A 69 19.81 -6.47 -0.96
CA ARG A 69 19.83 -7.80 -1.59
C ARG A 69 19.00 -7.88 -2.88
N LEU A 70 17.79 -7.30 -2.89
CA LEU A 70 16.85 -7.41 -4.01
C LEU A 70 16.97 -6.28 -5.03
N GLY A 71 17.51 -5.13 -4.60
CA GLY A 71 17.64 -3.93 -5.41
C GLY A 71 16.33 -3.15 -5.59
N LEU A 72 16.45 -1.83 -5.67
CA LEU A 72 15.35 -0.86 -5.72
C LEU A 72 14.32 -1.14 -6.82
N LYS A 73 14.78 -1.44 -8.04
CA LYS A 73 13.89 -1.69 -9.19
C LYS A 73 12.95 -2.87 -8.95
N ASN A 74 13.47 -3.98 -8.42
CA ASN A 74 12.66 -5.19 -8.22
C ASN A 74 11.65 -4.96 -7.10
N MET A 75 12.06 -4.27 -6.03
CA MET A 75 11.17 -3.94 -4.92
C MET A 75 10.02 -3.04 -5.35
N PHE A 76 10.29 -2.03 -6.18
CA PHE A 76 9.25 -1.16 -6.72
C PHE A 76 8.21 -1.95 -7.54
N VAL A 77 8.68 -2.82 -8.45
CA VAL A 77 7.79 -3.62 -9.30
C VAL A 77 6.98 -4.64 -8.49
N ILE A 78 7.62 -5.34 -7.55
CA ILE A 78 6.94 -6.29 -6.65
C ILE A 78 5.93 -5.54 -5.78
N GLY A 79 6.32 -4.38 -5.24
CA GLY A 79 5.47 -3.51 -4.42
C GLY A 79 4.22 -3.09 -5.17
N ILE A 80 4.35 -2.55 -6.38
CA ILE A 80 3.19 -2.18 -7.21
C ILE A 80 2.29 -3.39 -7.50
N GLY A 81 2.87 -4.54 -7.86
CA GLY A 81 2.10 -5.74 -8.15
C GLY A 81 1.30 -6.21 -6.93
N LEU A 82 1.95 -6.28 -5.77
CA LEU A 82 1.33 -6.69 -4.51
C LEU A 82 0.27 -5.67 -4.04
N PHE A 83 0.57 -4.38 -4.15
CA PHE A 83 -0.33 -3.30 -3.78
C PHE A 83 -1.60 -3.33 -4.62
N THR A 84 -1.45 -3.46 -5.94
CA THR A 84 -2.58 -3.52 -6.87
C THR A 84 -3.44 -4.77 -6.61
N GLY A 85 -2.79 -5.93 -6.41
CA GLY A 85 -3.49 -7.17 -6.07
C GLY A 85 -4.26 -7.08 -4.76
N ALA A 86 -3.63 -6.56 -3.70
CA ALA A 86 -4.27 -6.38 -2.41
C ALA A 86 -5.41 -5.35 -2.46
N SER A 87 -5.24 -4.24 -3.20
CA SER A 87 -6.29 -3.23 -3.41
C SER A 87 -7.52 -3.82 -4.07
N TYR A 88 -7.33 -4.66 -5.10
CA TYR A 88 -8.42 -5.38 -5.74
C TYR A 88 -9.15 -6.30 -4.76
N LEU A 89 -8.39 -7.07 -3.96
CA LEU A 89 -8.96 -7.96 -2.95
C LEU A 89 -9.74 -7.20 -1.86
N CYS A 90 -9.27 -6.02 -1.44
CA CYS A 90 -10.01 -5.13 -0.54
C CYS A 90 -11.36 -4.73 -1.15
N GLY A 91 -11.40 -4.40 -2.45
CA GLY A 91 -12.62 -4.04 -3.16
C GLY A 91 -13.63 -5.19 -3.31
N THR A 92 -13.16 -6.43 -3.28
CA THR A 92 -14.01 -7.65 -3.35
C THR A 92 -14.31 -8.27 -1.99
N SER A 93 -13.88 -7.66 -0.89
CA SER A 93 -14.06 -8.21 0.45
C SER A 93 -15.52 -8.22 0.90
N HIS A 94 -15.93 -9.28 1.62
CA HIS A 94 -17.30 -9.45 2.10
C HIS A 94 -17.43 -9.39 3.63
N SER A 95 -16.30 -9.31 4.35
CA SER A 95 -16.27 -9.28 5.81
C SER A 95 -15.20 -8.33 6.34
N LEU A 96 -15.40 -7.84 7.58
CA LEU A 96 -14.43 -6.97 8.25
C LEU A 96 -13.05 -7.65 8.40
N SER A 97 -13.02 -8.94 8.70
CA SER A 97 -11.76 -9.67 8.86
C SER A 97 -10.99 -9.80 7.55
N GLU A 98 -11.67 -10.07 6.43
CA GLU A 98 -11.03 -10.13 5.12
C GLU A 98 -10.41 -8.79 4.74
N ILE A 99 -11.16 -7.70 4.86
CA ILE A 99 -10.64 -6.38 4.51
C ILE A 99 -9.45 -6.01 5.39
N ILE A 100 -9.47 -6.33 6.69
CA ILE A 100 -8.32 -6.09 7.57
C ILE A 100 -7.09 -6.86 7.10
N VAL A 101 -7.22 -8.15 6.78
CA VAL A 101 -6.10 -8.97 6.29
C VAL A 101 -5.54 -8.43 4.98
N PHE A 102 -6.41 -8.12 4.02
CA PHE A 102 -5.97 -7.57 2.74
C PHE A 102 -5.32 -6.19 2.89
N ARG A 103 -5.82 -5.35 3.81
CA ARG A 103 -5.21 -4.05 4.14
C ARG A 103 -3.86 -4.20 4.83
N THR A 104 -3.66 -5.20 5.68
CA THR A 104 -2.35 -5.52 6.25
C THR A 104 -1.36 -5.89 5.13
N VAL A 105 -1.76 -6.72 4.16
CA VAL A 105 -0.92 -7.05 3.00
C VAL A 105 -0.66 -5.81 2.13
N GLN A 106 -1.65 -4.95 1.97
CA GLN A 106 -1.51 -3.71 1.20
C GLN A 106 -0.53 -2.74 1.84
N GLY A 107 -0.53 -2.60 3.17
CA GLY A 107 0.45 -1.80 3.91
C GLY A 107 1.88 -2.33 3.80
N ALA A 108 2.05 -3.66 3.73
CA ALA A 108 3.34 -4.28 3.42
C ALA A 108 3.85 -3.88 2.03
N ALA A 109 2.94 -3.83 1.06
CA ALA A 109 3.26 -3.42 -0.30
C ALA A 109 3.57 -1.93 -0.41
N GLU A 110 2.90 -1.07 0.36
CA GLU A 110 3.24 0.36 0.47
C GLU A 110 4.69 0.55 0.93
N ALA A 111 5.12 -0.18 1.96
CA ALA A 111 6.50 -0.08 2.46
C ALA A 111 7.53 -0.43 1.37
N LEU A 112 7.26 -1.44 0.53
CA LEU A 112 8.11 -1.74 -0.65
C LEU A 112 8.24 -0.55 -1.61
N ILE A 113 7.11 0.09 -1.93
CA ILE A 113 7.05 1.21 -2.87
C ILE A 113 7.79 2.42 -2.27
N MET A 114 7.50 2.77 -1.01
CA MET A 114 8.04 3.97 -0.37
C MET A 114 9.56 3.91 -0.15
N VAL A 115 10.10 2.77 0.26
CA VAL A 115 11.57 2.61 0.40
C VAL A 115 12.22 2.74 -0.96
N SER A 116 11.66 2.09 -1.99
CA SER A 116 12.23 2.14 -3.34
C SER A 116 12.13 3.51 -4.03
N ALA A 117 11.24 4.39 -3.56
CA ALA A 117 11.04 5.73 -4.09
C ALA A 117 11.92 6.81 -3.45
N GLN A 118 12.46 6.55 -2.25
CA GLN A 118 13.27 7.50 -1.49
C GLN A 118 14.78 7.38 -1.74
N ALA A 119 15.23 6.34 -2.45
CA ALA A 119 16.62 6.09 -2.82
C ALA A 119 16.95 6.53 -4.25
#